data_AF-R0CYC6-F1
#
_entry.id   AF-R0CYC6-F1
#
_cell.length_a   1.000
_cell.length_b   1.000
_cell.length_c   1.000
_cell.angle_alpha   90.00
_cell.angle_beta   90.00
_cell.angle_gamma   90.00
#
_symmetry.space_group_name_H-M   'P 1'
#
loop_
_entity.id
_entity.type
_entity.pdbx_description
1 polymer ?
#
loop_
_entity_poly.entity_id
_entity_poly.type
_entity_poly.pdbx_seq_one_letter_code
_entity_poly.pdbx_strand_id
1 'polypeptide(L)'
;MGQAEKKTQGDTARLGVLSIPNVMLEAAGIPPDSDLIVEILPGVLLIGAEQPLWQANRPYLKLFDDLGIEPEEVTAILEKGGYFDE
;
A
#
# COMPACT_ATOMS: atom_id res chain seq x y z
N MET A 1 -42.03 8.13 -16.73
CA MET A 1 -40.73 8.40 -17.38
C MET A 1 -39.75 8.80 -16.30
N GLY A 2 -38.94 7.85 -15.83
CA GLY A 2 -37.96 8.07 -14.77
C GLY A 2 -36.76 8.84 -15.33
N GLN A 3 -36.41 9.94 -14.67
CA GLN A 3 -35.16 10.65 -14.92
C GLN A 3 -34.04 9.81 -14.30
N ALA A 4 -33.20 9.22 -15.14
CA ALA A 4 -31.96 8.59 -14.69
C ALA A 4 -30.92 9.68 -14.42
N GLU A 5 -30.34 9.61 -13.24
CA GLU A 5 -29.39 10.55 -12.66
C GLU A 5 -28.15 10.65 -13.56
N LYS A 6 -27.81 11.87 -13.98
CA LYS A 6 -26.48 12.17 -14.53
C LYS A 6 -25.47 12.05 -13.39
N LYS A 7 -24.84 10.88 -13.26
CA LYS A 7 -23.62 10.72 -12.45
C LYS A 7 -22.57 11.70 -12.97
N THR A 8 -22.14 12.56 -12.06
CA THR A 8 -21.15 13.63 -12.22
C THR A 8 -19.84 13.08 -12.78
N GLN A 9 -19.69 13.13 -14.11
CA GLN A 9 -18.41 13.03 -14.79
C GLN A 9 -17.77 14.42 -14.74
N GLY A 10 -17.22 14.78 -13.59
CA GLY A 10 -16.70 16.11 -13.38
C GLY A 10 -15.98 16.25 -12.05
N ASP A 11 -14.80 15.63 -11.92
CA ASP A 11 -13.68 16.24 -11.16
C ASP A 11 -12.33 15.53 -11.32
N THR A 12 -12.27 14.33 -11.91
CA THR A 12 -10.98 13.61 -12.08
C THR A 12 -10.02 14.24 -13.10
N ALA A 13 -10.46 15.22 -13.89
CA ALA A 13 -9.64 15.87 -14.91
C ALA A 13 -8.51 16.76 -14.34
N ARG A 14 -8.49 17.03 -13.02
CA ARG A 14 -7.40 17.76 -12.35
C ARG A 14 -6.34 16.84 -11.72
N LEU A 15 -6.58 15.54 -11.65
CA LEU A 15 -5.62 14.58 -11.12
C LEU A 15 -4.86 13.98 -12.31
N GLY A 16 -3.57 14.28 -12.40
CA GLY A 16 -2.71 13.66 -13.41
C GLY A 16 -2.76 12.14 -13.27
N VAL A 17 -2.86 11.43 -14.39
CA VAL A 17 -2.82 9.97 -14.41
C VAL A 17 -1.37 9.52 -14.22
N LEU A 18 -1.09 8.77 -13.16
CA LEU A 18 0.19 8.07 -13.00
C LEU A 18 0.18 6.84 -13.92
N SER A 19 1.03 6.86 -14.94
CA SER A 19 1.22 5.73 -15.84
C SER A 19 2.49 4.97 -15.45
N ILE A 20 2.36 3.68 -15.15
CA ILE A 20 3.48 2.81 -14.77
C ILE A 20 3.76 1.85 -15.92
N PRO A 21 4.98 1.83 -16.50
CA PRO A 21 5.34 0.87 -17.52
C PRO A 21 5.30 -0.57 -17.00
N ASN A 22 4.74 -1.52 -17.77
CA ASN A 22 4.66 -2.93 -17.38
C ASN A 22 6.02 -3.54 -17.01
N VAL A 23 7.10 -3.15 -17.70
CA VAL A 23 8.46 -3.59 -17.39
C VAL A 23 8.88 -3.29 -15.95
N MET A 24 8.35 -2.22 -15.34
CA MET A 24 8.63 -1.90 -13.93
C MET A 24 7.87 -2.83 -12.98
N LEU A 25 6.62 -3.18 -13.31
CA LEU A 25 5.83 -4.14 -12.54
C LEU A 25 6.46 -5.54 -12.61
N GLU A 26 6.86 -5.97 -13.81
CA GLU A 26 7.57 -7.24 -14.02
C GLU A 26 8.89 -7.29 -13.25
N ALA A 27 9.69 -6.22 -13.29
CA ALA A 27 10.93 -6.13 -12.53
C ALA A 27 10.71 -6.15 -11.01
N ALA A 28 9.56 -5.64 -10.55
CA ALA A 28 9.14 -5.72 -9.16
C ALA A 28 8.49 -7.08 -8.79
N GLY A 29 8.35 -8.01 -9.75
CA GLY A 29 7.68 -9.29 -9.53
C GLY A 29 6.17 -9.19 -9.34
N ILE A 30 5.56 -8.07 -9.72
CA ILE A 30 4.12 -7.83 -9.63
C ILE A 30 3.46 -8.43 -10.88
N PRO A 31 2.49 -9.36 -10.74
CA PRO A 31 1.78 -9.92 -11.87
C PRO A 31 1.02 -8.86 -12.68
N PRO A 32 0.96 -8.97 -14.02
CA PRO A 32 0.29 -7.96 -14.85
C PRO A 32 -1.22 -7.88 -14.63
N ASP A 33 -1.85 -8.99 -14.19
CA ASP A 33 -3.29 -9.09 -13.97
C ASP A 33 -3.68 -9.06 -12.48
N SER A 34 -2.74 -8.77 -11.58
CA SER A 34 -3.05 -8.64 -10.15
C SER A 34 -3.59 -7.25 -9.81
N ASP A 35 -4.41 -7.17 -8.78
CA ASP A 35 -4.75 -5.90 -8.15
C ASP A 35 -3.47 -5.23 -7.59
N LEU A 36 -3.43 -3.89 -7.68
CA LEU A 36 -2.33 -3.09 -7.14
C LEU A 36 -2.74 -2.49 -5.79
N ILE A 37 -1.95 -2.76 -4.76
CA ILE A 37 -2.00 -2.08 -3.48
C ILE A 37 -1.02 -0.90 -3.52
N VAL A 38 -1.52 0.27 -3.16
CA VAL A 38 -0.75 1.52 -3.13
C VAL A 38 -0.76 2.07 -1.72
N GLU A 39 0.42 2.18 -1.11
CA GLU A 39 0.62 2.83 0.18
C GLU A 39 1.31 4.17 -0.05
N ILE A 40 0.74 5.24 0.49
CA ILE A 40 1.26 6.60 0.38
C ILE A 40 1.99 6.91 1.67
N LEU A 41 3.26 7.27 1.57
CA LEU A 41 4.08 7.74 2.69
C LEU A 41 4.65 9.13 2.35
N PRO A 42 5.06 9.92 3.34
CA PRO A 42 5.71 11.21 3.08
C PRO A 42 6.88 11.09 2.09
N GLY A 43 6.70 11.64 0.89
CA GLY A 43 7.70 11.65 -0.18
C GLY A 43 7.86 10.35 -0.98
N VAL A 44 7.08 9.29 -0.69
CA VAL A 44 7.22 7.98 -1.35
C VAL A 44 5.85 7.37 -1.65
N LEU A 45 5.74 6.72 -2.81
CA LEU A 45 4.62 5.86 -3.17
C LEU A 45 5.10 4.41 -3.24
N LEU A 46 4.59 3.55 -2.38
CA LEU A 46 4.88 2.12 -2.43
C LEU A 46 3.77 1.40 -3.20
N ILE A 47 4.17 0.54 -4.14
CA ILE A 47 3.24 -0.18 -5.03
C ILE A 47 3.61 -1.66 -5.02
N GLY A 48 2.63 -2.53 -4.79
CA GLY A 48 2.82 -3.98 -4.77
C GLY A 48 1.52 -4.75 -5.00
N ALA A 49 1.64 -6.07 -5.12
CA ALA A 49 0.48 -6.97 -5.20
C ALA A 49 -0.17 -7.22 -3.81
N GLU A 50 0.61 -7.04 -2.75
CA GLU A 50 0.22 -7.08 -1.34
C GLU A 50 0.78 -5.83 -0.65
N GLN A 51 0.38 -5.56 0.59
CA GLN A 51 0.79 -4.38 1.39
C GLN A 51 2.33 -4.25 1.43
N PRO A 52 2.93 -3.35 0.61
CA PRO A 52 4.37 -3.37 0.36
C PRO A 52 5.20 -3.17 1.62
N LEU A 53 4.77 -2.26 2.50
CA LEU A 53 5.46 -1.95 3.74
C LEU A 53 5.40 -3.15 4.70
N TRP A 54 4.26 -3.82 4.80
CA TRP A 54 4.12 -5.02 5.63
C TRP A 54 5.03 -6.16 5.13
N GLN A 55 5.03 -6.42 3.82
CA GLN A 55 5.89 -7.43 3.20
C GLN A 55 7.38 -7.15 3.43
N ALA A 56 7.80 -5.89 3.28
CA ALA A 56 9.18 -5.48 3.55
C ALA A 56 9.59 -5.70 5.02
N ASN A 57 8.64 -5.54 5.95
CA ASN A 57 8.89 -5.71 7.38
C ASN A 57 8.79 -7.16 7.87
N ARG A 58 8.22 -8.07 7.07
CA ARG A 58 7.97 -9.47 7.46
C ARG A 58 9.22 -10.20 8.00
N PRO A 59 10.43 -10.07 7.42
CA PRO A 59 11.62 -10.74 7.96
C PRO A 59 11.99 -10.24 9.36
N TYR A 60 11.79 -8.95 9.65
CA TYR A 60 12.06 -8.38 10.96
C TYR A 60 11.00 -8.80 11.98
N LEU A 61 9.73 -8.84 11.58
CA LEU A 61 8.65 -9.35 12.44
C LEU A 61 8.88 -10.82 12.80
N LYS A 62 9.34 -11.63 11.84
CA LYS A 62 9.73 -13.01 12.11
C LYS A 62 10.91 -13.12 13.08
N LEU A 63 11.90 -12.23 12.98
CA LEU A 63 13.01 -12.22 13.93
C LEU A 63 12.52 -12.00 15.37
N PHE A 64 11.53 -11.13 15.58
CA PHE A 64 10.94 -10.92 16.89
C PHE A 64 10.19 -12.17 17.40
N ASP A 65 9.42 -12.82 16.52
CA ASP A 65 8.76 -14.09 16.82
C ASP A 65 9.77 -15.19 17.19
N ASP A 66 10.86 -15.32 16.44
CA ASP A 66 11.96 -16.26 16.73
C ASP A 66 12.66 -15.97 18.09
N LEU A 67 12.58 -14.73 18.57
CA LEU A 67 13.07 -14.30 19.90
C LEU A 67 12.02 -14.47 21.01
N GLY A 68 10.82 -14.96 20.68
CA GLY A 68 9.70 -15.12 21.59
C GLY A 68 8.97 -13.80 21.93
N ILE A 69 9.08 -12.80 21.06
CA ILE A 69 8.36 -11.53 21.16
C ILE A 69 7.19 -11.58 20.18
N GLU A 70 5.98 -11.48 20.72
CA GLU A 70 4.76 -11.58 19.92
C GLU A 70 4.66 -10.40 18.93
N PRO A 71 4.24 -10.62 17.68
CA PRO A 71 4.09 -9.56 16.68
C PRO A 71 3.20 -8.39 17.12
N GLU A 72 2.18 -8.66 17.93
CA GLU A 72 1.28 -7.66 18.50
C GLU A 72 2.02 -6.74 19.49
N GLU A 73 2.97 -7.28 20.25
CA GLU A 73 3.80 -6.49 21.17
C GLU A 73 4.73 -5.55 20.40
N VAL A 74 5.33 -6.03 19.31
CA VAL A 74 6.12 -5.18 18.40
C VAL A 74 5.27 -4.07 17.81
N THR A 75 4.09 -4.40 17.31
CA THR A 75 3.16 -3.45 16.71
C THR A 75 2.75 -2.36 17.72
N ALA A 76 2.37 -2.74 18.93
CA ALA A 76 2.02 -1.81 20.00
C ALA A 76 3.17 -0.89 20.41
N ILE A 77 4.42 -1.38 20.39
CA ILE A 77 5.61 -0.55 20.66
C ILE A 77 5.85 0.45 19.52
N LEU A 78 5.70 0.03 18.27
CA LEU A 78 5.83 0.93 17.11
C LEU A 78 4.76 2.02 17.12
N GLU A 79 3.51 1.66 17.39
CA GLU A 79 2.39 2.60 17.58
C GLU A 79 2.69 3.60 18.70
N LYS A 80 3.09 3.10 19.89
CA LYS A 80 3.45 3.97 21.02
C LYS A 80 4.65 4.87 20.72
N GLY A 81 5.57 4.41 19.87
CA GLY A 81 6.73 5.17 19.40
C GLY A 81 6.40 6.24 18.35
N GLY A 82 5.13 6.35 17.93
CA GLY A 82 4.69 7.30 16.91
C GLY A 82 5.01 6.88 15.48
N TYR A 83 5.27 5.59 15.23
CA TYR A 83 5.62 5.10 13.89
C TYR A 83 4.45 5.23 12.90
N PHE A 84 3.21 5.18 13.40
CA PHE A 84 1.97 5.32 12.60
C PHE A 84 1.25 6.65 12.85
N ASP A 85 1.83 7.54 13.65
CA ASP A 85 1.29 8.86 13.92
C ASP A 85 1.72 9.79 12.78
N GLU A 86 0.94 9.83 11.69
CA GLU A 86 1.06 10.88 10.67
C GLU A 86 0.64 12.26 11.19
#